data_AF-A0A1M6MWH4-F1
#
_entry.id   AF-A0A1M6MWH4-F1
#
_cell.length_a   1.000
_cell.length_b   1.000
_cell.length_c   1.000
_cell.angle_alpha   90.00
_cell.angle_beta   90.00
_cell.angle_gamma   90.00
#
_symmetry.space_group_name_H-M   'P 1'
#
loop_
_entity.id
_entity.type
_entity.pdbx_description
1 polymer ?
#
loop_
_entity_poly.entity_id
_entity_poly.type
_entity_poly.pdbx_seq_one_letter_code
_entity_poly.pdbx_strand_id
1 'polypeptide(L)'
;MATNSQPRGSVVVVGAGISGMQSALDLAEAGFKVYVVERGPAIAGHMSMLDKTFPTNDCSMCILSPKVADLGGHHNIEVLTLAEVTDLRGEPGDFTVTVHKHPRFVDLTRCVSCGRCEQVCPQEAADDFNQGLGVRKAIYKPYAQAFPNAYVVDPDACLQCGACVEKCARKAIDHNMRGEELQIRAGAVILSPGFELFDAAVRPELGYGRFPNVVTSLQFERILSASGPYEGHLVRPSDGKEPRRIAWLQCVGSREPRSGIDYCSAVCCMYATKEAIVAREHTPGLETTIFYMDMRAYGKGFEQYYRRAKDELGVRYVRCVVSEVKEVPGTRNLLLRYRTPEGIFREEEFDMVVLSVGMRPARGARELAAALGVELNRFGFCRNDPFNPVATSRPGIFAGGAFAGPKDIPETVTEASAAAGCVSRLLSAARGSETRVKEYPPERPVHKEPPRVGVFVCHCGINIGSVVRVPEVVEYAKHLPWVVHAQEFLFACAQDSLEKIRKIIVNRKLNRVVVASCTPRTHAPLFQNVLREAG
;
A
#
# COMPACT_ATOMS: atom_id res chain seq x y z
N MET A 1 28.57 28.77 22.34
CA MET A 1 29.39 28.55 21.13
C MET A 1 28.50 27.86 20.10
N ALA A 2 27.89 28.62 19.20
CA ALA A 2 27.10 28.05 18.11
C ALA A 2 28.08 27.53 17.05
N THR A 3 28.15 26.22 16.85
CA THR A 3 28.92 25.64 15.75
C THR A 3 28.31 26.12 14.45
N ASN A 4 29.12 26.85 13.70
CA ASN A 4 28.82 27.48 12.41
C ASN A 4 28.74 26.42 11.28
N SER A 5 28.06 25.29 11.53
CA SER A 5 27.85 24.25 10.52
C SER A 5 26.58 24.56 9.74
N GLN A 6 26.70 24.74 8.44
CA GLN A 6 25.54 24.81 7.55
C GLN A 6 24.62 23.60 7.80
N PRO A 7 23.29 23.80 7.80
CA PRO A 7 22.37 22.70 7.95
C PRO A 7 22.55 21.67 6.83
N ARG A 8 22.27 20.40 7.14
CA ARG A 8 22.30 19.32 6.16
C ARG A 8 21.15 19.46 5.17
N GLY A 9 21.44 19.19 3.89
CA GLY A 9 20.46 19.18 2.80
C GLY A 9 19.78 17.83 2.61
N SER A 10 19.89 16.96 3.61
CA SER A 10 19.30 15.62 3.64
C SER A 10 18.20 15.47 4.68
N VAL A 11 17.24 14.59 4.43
CA VAL A 11 16.09 14.33 5.30
C VAL A 11 15.89 12.82 5.47
N VAL A 12 15.56 12.37 6.68
CA VAL A 12 15.11 10.98 6.92
C VAL A 12 13.60 10.94 7.01
N VAL A 13 12.97 10.04 6.25
CA VAL A 13 11.54 9.74 6.31
C VAL A 13 11.38 8.33 6.86
N VAL A 14 10.70 8.17 7.99
CA VAL A 14 10.48 6.88 8.66
C VAL A 14 9.10 6.35 8.32
N GLY A 15 9.06 5.22 7.60
CA GLY A 15 7.86 4.60 7.05
C GLY A 15 7.62 5.02 5.60
N ALA A 16 7.38 4.03 4.75
CA ALA A 16 7.20 4.18 3.30
C ALA A 16 5.79 3.83 2.84
N GLY A 17 4.78 4.05 3.70
CA GLY A 17 3.38 4.12 3.27
C GLY A 17 3.10 5.38 2.43
N ILE A 18 1.85 5.57 2.01
CA ILE A 18 1.47 6.71 1.15
C ILE A 18 1.91 8.08 1.70
N SER A 19 1.89 8.26 3.03
CA SER A 19 2.40 9.47 3.69
C SER A 19 3.90 9.68 3.45
N GLY A 20 4.72 8.70 3.83
CA GLY A 20 6.17 8.82 3.70
C GLY A 20 6.63 8.90 2.25
N MET A 21 5.99 8.15 1.34
CA MET A 21 6.29 8.25 -0.08
C MET A 21 5.99 9.65 -0.64
N GLN A 22 4.85 10.24 -0.26
CA GLN A 22 4.51 11.59 -0.68
C GLN A 22 5.52 12.61 -0.14
N SER A 23 5.83 12.56 1.16
CA SER A 23 6.83 13.46 1.76
C SER A 23 8.20 13.32 1.12
N ALA A 24 8.63 12.10 0.82
CA ALA A 24 9.93 11.84 0.19
C ALA A 24 10.00 12.40 -1.23
N LEU A 25 8.96 12.18 -2.05
CA LEU A 25 8.88 12.72 -3.40
C LEU A 25 8.85 14.24 -3.40
N ASP A 26 8.01 14.86 -2.56
CA ASP A 26 7.93 16.33 -2.49
C ASP A 26 9.25 16.97 -2.05
N LEU A 27 9.95 16.36 -1.09
CA LEU A 27 11.26 16.84 -0.65
C LEU A 27 12.35 16.65 -1.72
N ALA A 28 12.33 15.52 -2.42
CA ALA A 28 13.31 15.26 -3.46
C ALA A 28 13.16 16.23 -4.64
N GLU A 29 11.92 16.50 -5.06
CA GLU A 29 11.60 17.50 -6.08
C GLU A 29 11.87 18.93 -5.59
N ALA A 30 11.75 19.20 -4.28
CA ALA A 30 12.14 20.48 -3.68
C ALA A 30 13.66 20.68 -3.58
N GLY A 31 14.48 19.69 -3.94
CA GLY A 31 15.93 19.78 -3.95
C GLY A 31 16.62 19.28 -2.68
N PHE A 32 16.07 18.28 -2.01
CA PHE A 32 16.71 17.63 -0.85
C PHE A 32 17.09 16.18 -1.16
N LYS A 33 18.18 15.68 -0.54
CA LYS A 33 18.49 14.24 -0.51
C LYS A 33 17.56 13.59 0.52
N VAL A 34 16.93 12.47 0.19
CA VAL A 34 16.01 11.80 1.11
C VAL A 34 16.45 10.36 1.35
N TYR A 35 16.45 9.96 2.61
CA TYR A 35 16.57 8.58 3.03
C TYR A 35 15.21 8.11 3.55
N VAL A 36 14.67 7.06 2.96
CA VAL A 36 13.40 6.45 3.39
C VAL A 36 13.72 5.16 4.13
N VAL A 37 13.37 5.10 5.42
CA VAL A 37 13.58 3.95 6.28
C VAL A 37 12.26 3.19 6.41
N GLU A 38 12.18 1.98 5.87
CA GLU A 38 10.99 1.14 5.87
C GLU A 38 11.26 -0.17 6.62
N ARG A 39 10.44 -0.46 7.62
CA ARG A 39 10.54 -1.68 8.43
C ARG A 39 10.25 -2.94 7.60
N GLY A 40 9.23 -2.88 6.74
CA GLY A 40 8.83 -4.00 5.90
C GLY A 40 9.84 -4.31 4.79
N PRO A 41 9.70 -5.47 4.12
CA PRO A 41 10.52 -5.83 2.97
C PRO A 41 10.14 -5.08 1.69
N ALA A 42 9.08 -4.27 1.69
CA ALA A 42 8.69 -3.46 0.55
C ALA A 42 7.94 -2.21 1.02
N ILE A 43 7.93 -1.18 0.17
CA ILE A 43 7.22 0.07 0.43
C ILE A 43 5.71 -0.04 0.14
N ALA A 44 5.00 1.09 0.24
CA ALA A 44 3.60 1.32 -0.09
C ALA A 44 2.56 1.00 1.00
N GLY A 45 2.94 0.24 2.04
CA GLY A 45 2.13 0.00 3.24
C GLY A 45 0.72 -0.55 2.93
N HIS A 46 -0.25 -0.29 3.82
CA HIS A 46 -1.62 -0.81 3.71
C HIS A 46 -2.35 -0.43 2.41
N MET A 47 -2.00 0.70 1.77
CA MET A 47 -2.66 1.13 0.53
C MET A 47 -2.44 0.11 -0.61
N SER A 48 -1.31 -0.61 -0.60
CA SER A 48 -1.03 -1.67 -1.58
C SER A 48 -1.92 -2.90 -1.44
N MET A 49 -2.58 -3.07 -0.29
CA MET A 49 -3.49 -4.18 -0.02
C MET A 49 -4.93 -3.87 -0.44
N LEU A 50 -5.27 -2.59 -0.68
CA LEU A 50 -6.61 -2.17 -1.09
C LEU A 50 -6.86 -2.50 -2.57
N ASP A 51 -8.10 -2.85 -2.91
CA ASP A 51 -8.51 -3.00 -4.31
C ASP A 51 -8.81 -1.62 -4.95
N LYS A 52 -9.77 -0.90 -4.35
CA LYS A 52 -10.22 0.43 -4.79
C LYS A 52 -10.23 1.42 -3.62
N THR A 53 -10.20 2.72 -3.95
CA THR A 53 -10.24 3.81 -2.97
C THR A 53 -11.52 4.62 -3.07
N PHE A 54 -12.15 4.90 -1.93
CA PHE A 54 -13.29 5.83 -1.87
C PHE A 54 -12.82 7.29 -1.96
N PRO A 55 -13.68 8.22 -2.38
CA PRO A 55 -15.04 8.04 -2.89
C PRO A 55 -15.09 7.84 -4.41
N THR A 56 -13.95 7.84 -5.10
CA THR A 56 -13.91 7.79 -6.58
C THR A 56 -14.04 6.39 -7.15
N ASN A 57 -13.81 5.35 -6.34
CA ASN A 57 -13.66 3.96 -6.78
C ASN A 57 -12.49 3.75 -7.74
N ASP A 58 -11.49 4.63 -7.71
CA ASP A 58 -10.25 4.40 -8.44
C ASP A 58 -9.52 3.17 -7.88
N CYS A 59 -8.90 2.40 -8.76
CA CYS A 59 -8.02 1.31 -8.34
C CYS A 59 -6.85 1.85 -7.53
N SER A 60 -6.62 1.30 -6.33
CA SER A 60 -5.57 1.75 -5.43
C SER A 60 -4.19 1.68 -6.08
N MET A 61 -3.91 0.55 -6.76
CA MET A 61 -2.64 0.33 -7.45
C MET A 61 -2.43 1.28 -8.64
N CYS A 62 -3.48 1.80 -9.28
CA CYS A 62 -3.35 2.79 -10.35
C CYS A 62 -2.83 4.15 -9.83
N ILE A 63 -3.12 4.48 -8.57
CA ILE A 63 -2.61 5.69 -7.91
C ILE A 63 -1.25 5.42 -7.30
N LEU A 64 -1.06 4.21 -6.76
CA LEU A 64 0.11 3.84 -5.96
C LEU A 64 1.32 3.43 -6.80
N SER A 65 1.13 2.63 -7.86
CA SER A 65 2.24 2.07 -8.64
C SER A 65 3.14 3.15 -9.25
N PRO A 66 2.61 4.26 -9.81
CA PRO A 66 3.46 5.36 -10.30
C PRO A 66 4.32 5.95 -9.19
N LYS A 67 3.77 6.17 -7.99
CA LYS A 67 4.52 6.69 -6.84
C LYS A 67 5.60 5.72 -6.36
N VAL A 68 5.31 4.42 -6.36
CA VAL A 68 6.27 3.36 -6.02
C VAL A 68 7.43 3.35 -7.03
N ALA A 69 7.11 3.44 -8.33
CA ALA A 69 8.10 3.48 -9.39
C ALA A 69 8.95 4.76 -9.34
N ASP A 70 8.31 5.92 -9.18
CA ASP A 70 8.98 7.21 -9.05
C ASP A 70 9.93 7.21 -7.87
N LEU A 71 9.45 6.81 -6.68
CA LEU A 71 10.27 6.79 -5.47
C LEU A 71 11.44 5.81 -5.61
N GLY A 72 11.19 4.61 -6.13
CA GLY A 72 12.22 3.58 -6.30
C GLY A 72 13.26 3.90 -7.37
N GLY A 73 12.91 4.74 -8.36
CA GLY A 73 13.80 5.21 -9.42
C GLY A 73 14.41 6.59 -9.18
N HIS A 74 14.06 7.27 -8.08
CA HIS A 74 14.47 8.65 -7.86
C HIS A 74 15.93 8.75 -7.43
N HIS A 75 16.77 9.40 -8.23
CA HIS A 75 18.20 9.60 -7.99
C HIS A 75 18.58 10.30 -6.67
N ASN A 76 17.69 11.11 -6.09
CA ASN A 76 17.86 11.76 -4.78
C ASN A 76 17.13 11.06 -3.63
N ILE A 77 16.50 9.90 -3.85
CA ILE A 77 15.87 9.12 -2.79
C ILE A 77 16.64 7.80 -2.63
N GLU A 78 16.90 7.44 -1.39
CA GLU A 78 17.51 6.17 -1.03
C GLU A 78 16.60 5.41 -0.08
N VAL A 79 16.17 4.22 -0.50
CA VAL A 79 15.21 3.42 0.25
C VAL A 79 15.92 2.29 0.96
N LEU A 80 15.77 2.26 2.29
CA LEU A 80 16.29 1.24 3.18
C LEU A 80 15.11 0.41 3.68
N THR A 81 14.82 -0.70 3.01
CA THR A 81 13.82 -1.69 3.51
C THR A 81 14.44 -2.62 4.53
N LEU A 82 13.59 -3.27 5.34
CA LEU A 82 14.01 -4.08 6.48
C LEU A 82 14.88 -3.26 7.44
N ALA A 83 14.53 -1.99 7.64
CA ALA A 83 15.32 -1.07 8.42
C ALA A 83 14.46 -0.32 9.44
N GLU A 84 14.98 -0.15 10.64
CA GLU A 84 14.32 0.51 11.76
C GLU A 84 15.23 1.57 12.37
N VAL A 85 14.66 2.71 12.76
CA VAL A 85 15.40 3.74 13.50
C VAL A 85 15.50 3.32 14.96
N THR A 86 16.71 3.28 15.51
CA THR A 86 16.99 2.82 16.87
C THR A 86 17.44 3.93 17.81
N ASP A 87 18.05 5.00 17.30
CA ASP A 87 18.51 6.14 18.09
C ASP A 87 18.55 7.43 17.25
N LEU A 88 18.43 8.58 17.90
CA LEU A 88 18.52 9.90 17.27
C LEU A 88 19.24 10.90 18.16
N ARG A 89 20.38 11.41 17.66
CA ARG A 89 21.18 12.44 18.34
C ARG A 89 21.26 13.71 17.52
N GLY A 90 21.55 14.81 18.20
CA GLY A 90 21.70 16.13 17.58
C GLY A 90 20.43 16.97 17.65
N GLU A 91 20.47 18.05 16.87
CA GLU A 91 19.52 19.17 16.90
C GLU A 91 19.03 19.48 15.48
N PRO A 92 17.94 20.26 15.31
CA PRO A 92 17.45 20.65 14.00
C PRO A 92 18.55 21.22 13.10
N GLY A 93 18.69 20.66 11.90
CA GLY A 93 19.73 21.01 10.92
C GLY A 93 20.95 20.08 10.95
N ASP A 94 21.20 19.32 12.02
CA ASP A 94 22.29 18.35 12.09
C ASP A 94 21.97 17.19 13.05
N PHE A 95 21.04 16.34 12.64
CA PHE A 95 20.77 15.06 13.28
C PHE A 95 21.70 13.97 12.79
N THR A 96 22.00 13.02 13.68
CA THR A 96 22.55 11.71 13.35
C THR A 96 21.54 10.65 13.75
N VAL A 97 20.97 9.98 12.75
CA VAL A 97 19.97 8.92 12.89
C VAL A 97 20.67 7.57 12.83
N THR A 98 20.51 6.75 13.86
CA THR A 98 21.00 5.36 13.86
C THR A 98 19.91 4.46 13.33
N VAL A 99 20.25 3.65 12.32
CA VAL A 99 19.32 2.75 11.63
C VAL A 99 19.88 1.34 11.71
N HIS A 100 19.11 0.41 12.27
CA HIS A 100 19.40 -1.01 12.20
C HIS A 100 18.71 -1.62 10.99
N LYS A 101 19.47 -2.24 10.09
CA LYS A 101 18.95 -2.92 8.91
C LYS A 101 19.09 -4.42 9.07
N HIS A 102 17.96 -5.09 9.09
CA HIS A 102 17.83 -6.53 9.21
C HIS A 102 18.28 -7.23 7.92
N PRO A 103 18.84 -8.45 8.03
CA PRO A 103 19.26 -9.20 6.86
C PRO A 103 18.03 -9.59 6.02
N ARG A 104 18.08 -9.27 4.71
CA ARG A 104 17.10 -9.76 3.72
C ARG A 104 17.32 -11.22 3.36
N PHE A 105 18.55 -11.70 3.57
CA PHE A 105 19.11 -12.95 3.04
C PHE A 105 19.10 -13.06 1.51
N VAL A 106 18.83 -11.94 0.81
CA VAL A 106 18.85 -11.83 -0.65
C VAL A 106 19.53 -10.52 -1.04
N ASP A 107 20.61 -10.62 -1.82
CA ASP A 107 21.34 -9.50 -2.40
C ASP A 107 20.51 -8.84 -3.50
N LEU A 108 20.12 -7.59 -3.26
CA LEU A 108 19.31 -6.77 -4.17
C LEU A 108 20.01 -6.49 -5.51
N THR A 109 21.34 -6.47 -5.55
CA THR A 109 22.11 -6.18 -6.77
C THR A 109 22.18 -7.38 -7.71
N ARG A 110 22.00 -8.59 -7.17
CA ARG A 110 22.09 -9.86 -7.93
C ARG A 110 20.72 -10.44 -8.25
N CYS A 111 19.74 -10.21 -7.39
CA CYS A 111 18.38 -10.72 -7.55
C CYS A 111 17.72 -10.13 -8.79
N VAL A 112 17.12 -10.99 -9.61
CA VAL A 112 16.37 -10.61 -10.82
C VAL A 112 14.89 -10.96 -10.71
N SER A 113 14.40 -11.25 -9.50
CA SER A 113 12.99 -11.51 -9.21
C SER A 113 12.34 -12.60 -10.09
N CYS A 114 13.08 -13.69 -10.36
CA CYS A 114 12.63 -14.73 -11.32
C CYS A 114 11.71 -15.83 -10.74
N GLY A 115 11.49 -15.86 -9.42
CA GLY A 115 10.59 -16.81 -8.75
C GLY A 115 11.05 -18.27 -8.63
N ARG A 116 12.18 -18.65 -9.23
CA ARG A 116 12.68 -20.05 -9.14
C ARG A 116 12.99 -20.52 -7.72
N CYS A 117 13.37 -19.60 -6.83
CA CYS A 117 13.69 -19.92 -5.45
C CYS A 117 12.44 -20.22 -4.60
N GLU A 118 11.34 -19.55 -4.87
CA GLU A 118 10.03 -19.78 -4.24
C GLU A 118 9.46 -21.13 -4.66
N GLN A 119 9.56 -21.48 -5.95
CA GLN A 119 9.08 -22.77 -6.50
C GLN A 119 9.69 -24.01 -5.84
N VAL A 120 10.92 -23.90 -5.31
CA VAL A 120 11.64 -25.03 -4.68
C VAL A 120 11.57 -24.99 -3.15
N CYS A 121 10.96 -23.97 -2.56
CA CYS A 121 10.90 -23.83 -1.11
C CYS A 121 9.87 -24.81 -0.52
N PRO A 122 10.28 -25.73 0.39
CA PRO A 122 9.37 -26.69 0.98
C PRO A 122 8.54 -26.12 2.13
N GLN A 123 8.87 -24.92 2.62
CA GLN A 123 8.22 -24.31 3.78
C GLN A 123 7.11 -23.36 3.36
N GLU A 124 6.00 -23.44 4.08
CA GLU A 124 4.83 -22.58 3.91
C GLU A 124 4.58 -21.79 5.18
N ALA A 125 4.12 -20.56 5.01
CA ALA A 125 3.73 -19.64 6.06
C ALA A 125 2.43 -18.94 5.66
N ALA A 126 1.74 -18.34 6.63
CA ALA A 126 0.58 -17.51 6.33
C ALA A 126 0.98 -16.34 5.42
N ASP A 127 0.16 -16.07 4.41
CA ASP A 127 0.40 -14.92 3.53
C ASP A 127 -0.04 -13.62 4.20
N ASP A 128 0.92 -12.91 4.78
CA ASP A 128 0.70 -11.64 5.48
C ASP A 128 0.10 -10.55 4.57
N PHE A 129 0.52 -10.50 3.30
CA PHE A 129 0.00 -9.52 2.34
C PHE A 129 -1.47 -9.81 2.01
N ASN A 130 -1.81 -11.09 1.90
CA ASN A 130 -3.19 -11.54 1.72
C ASN A 130 -3.93 -11.79 3.05
N GLN A 131 -3.44 -11.24 4.16
CA GLN A 131 -4.10 -11.24 5.47
C GLN A 131 -4.48 -12.65 5.96
N GLY A 132 -3.63 -13.64 5.67
CA GLY A 132 -3.82 -15.04 6.07
C GLY A 132 -4.87 -15.81 5.27
N LEU A 133 -5.42 -15.25 4.18
CA LEU A 133 -6.38 -15.95 3.30
C LEU A 133 -5.74 -17.02 2.41
N GLY A 134 -4.41 -17.13 2.43
CA GLY A 134 -3.64 -18.10 1.68
C GLY A 134 -2.30 -18.38 2.33
N VAL A 135 -1.45 -19.12 1.61
CA VAL A 135 -0.10 -19.45 2.05
C VAL A 135 0.93 -18.84 1.11
N ARG A 136 2.06 -18.43 1.69
CA ARG A 136 3.28 -18.04 0.97
C ARG A 136 4.40 -19.00 1.32
N LYS A 137 5.49 -18.97 0.56
CA LYS A 137 6.71 -19.69 0.93
C LYS A 137 7.57 -18.91 1.92
N ALA A 138 8.52 -19.57 2.57
CA ALA A 138 9.48 -18.89 3.45
C ALA A 138 10.37 -17.90 2.68
N ILE A 139 10.73 -18.21 1.43
CA ILE A 139 11.28 -17.20 0.51
C ILE A 139 10.19 -16.74 -0.45
N TYR A 140 9.87 -15.45 -0.40
CA TYR A 140 8.70 -14.89 -1.08
C TYR A 140 8.97 -13.49 -1.62
N LYS A 141 8.10 -13.03 -2.52
CA LYS A 141 8.05 -11.64 -2.97
C LYS A 141 6.89 -10.95 -2.22
N PRO A 142 7.10 -9.79 -1.57
CA PRO A 142 6.07 -9.19 -0.71
C PRO A 142 4.73 -8.92 -1.39
N TYR A 143 4.77 -8.42 -2.63
CA TYR A 143 3.62 -8.31 -3.52
C TYR A 143 4.09 -8.12 -4.96
N ALA A 144 3.20 -8.28 -5.95
CA ALA A 144 3.57 -8.33 -7.37
C ALA A 144 4.35 -7.09 -7.84
N GLN A 145 3.96 -5.88 -7.44
CA GLN A 145 4.58 -4.61 -7.80
C GLN A 145 5.52 -4.08 -6.72
N ALA A 146 6.04 -4.95 -5.84
CA ALA A 146 6.91 -4.57 -4.74
C ALA A 146 8.15 -3.81 -5.20
N PHE A 147 8.47 -2.74 -4.47
CA PHE A 147 9.77 -2.11 -4.48
C PHE A 147 10.45 -2.27 -3.11
N PRO A 148 11.71 -2.73 -3.04
CA PRO A 148 12.52 -3.27 -4.13
C PRO A 148 11.88 -4.48 -4.81
N ASN A 149 12.07 -4.62 -6.13
CA ASN A 149 11.60 -5.78 -6.89
C ASN A 149 12.51 -6.99 -6.64
N ALA A 150 12.45 -7.54 -5.43
CA ALA A 150 13.29 -8.63 -5.00
C ALA A 150 12.57 -9.52 -3.97
N TYR A 151 13.00 -10.78 -3.92
CA TYR A 151 12.60 -11.73 -2.90
C TYR A 151 13.22 -11.39 -1.54
N VAL A 152 12.63 -11.93 -0.48
CA VAL A 152 13.11 -11.89 0.91
C VAL A 152 12.90 -13.26 1.53
N VAL A 153 13.78 -13.65 2.45
CA VAL A 153 13.59 -14.86 3.27
C VAL A 153 13.02 -14.44 4.62
N ASP A 154 11.92 -15.06 5.00
CA ASP A 154 11.35 -15.00 6.34
C ASP A 154 12.17 -15.90 7.29
N PRO A 155 12.89 -15.32 8.27
CA PRO A 155 13.71 -16.10 9.19
C PRO A 155 12.88 -16.98 10.12
N ASP A 156 11.63 -16.60 10.43
CA ASP A 156 10.79 -17.33 11.38
C ASP A 156 10.18 -18.59 10.74
N ALA A 157 10.01 -18.59 9.42
CA ALA A 157 9.50 -19.74 8.65
C ALA A 157 10.58 -20.59 7.97
N CYS A 158 11.82 -20.10 7.87
CA CYS A 158 12.87 -20.76 7.07
C CYS A 158 13.61 -21.86 7.86
N LEU A 159 13.63 -23.09 7.32
CA LEU A 159 14.43 -24.21 7.85
C LEU A 159 15.92 -24.16 7.46
N GLN A 160 16.35 -23.14 6.71
CA GLN A 160 17.72 -23.01 6.20
C GLN A 160 18.24 -24.22 5.38
N CYS A 161 17.34 -24.99 4.76
CA CYS A 161 17.69 -26.22 4.02
C CYS A 161 18.58 -26.05 2.76
N GLY A 162 18.77 -24.82 2.27
CA GLY A 162 19.66 -24.52 1.13
C GLY A 162 19.06 -24.70 -0.27
N ALA A 163 17.87 -25.30 -0.43
CA ALA A 163 17.27 -25.57 -1.74
C ALA A 163 17.13 -24.32 -2.64
N CYS A 164 16.72 -23.20 -2.06
CA CYS A 164 16.61 -21.92 -2.77
C CYS A 164 17.97 -21.37 -3.21
N VAL A 165 19.01 -21.55 -2.38
CA VAL A 165 20.40 -21.12 -2.65
C VAL A 165 20.95 -21.88 -3.85
N GLU A 166 20.82 -23.20 -3.87
CA GLU A 166 21.27 -24.05 -4.98
C GLU A 166 20.58 -23.69 -6.30
N LYS A 167 19.28 -23.38 -6.25
CA LYS A 167 18.50 -23.04 -7.45
C LYS A 167 18.78 -21.63 -7.98
N CYS A 168 19.35 -20.74 -7.16
CA CYS A 168 19.58 -19.35 -7.53
C CYS A 168 20.79 -19.21 -8.47
N ALA A 169 20.54 -19.18 -9.78
CA ALA A 169 21.59 -19.03 -10.80
C ALA A 169 22.46 -17.76 -10.64
N ARG A 170 21.91 -16.70 -10.04
CA ARG A 170 22.62 -15.43 -9.80
C ARG A 170 23.39 -15.41 -8.47
N LYS A 171 23.31 -16.48 -7.67
CA LYS A 171 23.90 -16.58 -6.31
C LYS A 171 23.57 -15.33 -5.47
N ALA A 172 22.30 -14.98 -5.47
CA ALA A 172 21.77 -13.82 -4.77
C ALA A 172 21.33 -14.13 -3.33
N ILE A 173 21.09 -15.40 -3.00
CA ILE A 173 20.57 -15.79 -1.68
C ILE A 173 21.74 -16.16 -0.78
N ASP A 174 21.79 -15.56 0.40
CA ASP A 174 22.81 -15.79 1.42
C ASP A 174 22.17 -15.86 2.80
N HIS A 175 22.08 -17.06 3.38
CA HIS A 175 21.53 -17.29 4.71
C HIS A 175 22.44 -16.78 5.84
N ASN A 176 23.72 -16.49 5.55
CA ASN A 176 24.66 -15.95 6.53
C ASN A 176 24.71 -14.42 6.53
N MET A 177 23.88 -13.76 5.72
CA MET A 177 23.75 -12.30 5.70
C MET A 177 23.46 -11.80 7.12
N ARG A 178 24.28 -10.85 7.60
CA ARG A 178 24.12 -10.24 8.92
C ARG A 178 23.43 -8.89 8.80
N GLY A 179 22.75 -8.48 9.87
CA GLY A 179 22.25 -7.13 9.99
C GLY A 179 23.40 -6.12 10.04
N GLU A 180 23.10 -4.90 9.62
CA GLU A 180 24.05 -3.78 9.63
C GLU A 180 23.49 -2.59 10.41
N GLU A 181 24.34 -1.91 11.16
CA GLU A 181 24.02 -0.62 11.77
C GLU A 181 24.56 0.50 10.88
N LEU A 182 23.68 1.44 10.54
CA LEU A 182 23.97 2.57 9.67
C LEU A 182 23.78 3.86 10.45
N GLN A 183 24.67 4.82 10.23
CA GLN A 183 24.51 6.19 10.74
C GLN A 183 24.25 7.14 9.59
N ILE A 184 23.08 7.78 9.60
CA ILE A 184 22.63 8.71 8.57
C ILE A 184 22.61 10.12 9.17
N ARG A 185 23.35 11.04 8.57
CA ARG A 185 23.24 12.46 8.93
C ARG A 185 22.12 13.10 8.13
N ALA A 186 21.30 13.92 8.79
CA ALA A 186 20.17 14.60 8.17
C ALA A 186 19.82 15.90 8.88
N GLY A 187 19.23 16.86 8.17
CA GLY A 187 18.80 18.13 8.74
C GLY A 187 17.45 18.05 9.45
N ALA A 188 16.59 17.11 9.06
CA ALA A 188 15.27 16.91 9.63
C ALA A 188 14.82 15.44 9.52
N VAL A 189 13.76 15.11 10.28
CA VAL A 189 13.13 13.78 10.26
C VAL A 189 11.61 13.93 10.08
N ILE A 190 11.00 13.07 9.25
CA ILE A 190 9.54 12.93 9.12
C ILE A 190 9.12 11.53 9.57
N LEU A 191 8.11 11.45 10.44
CA LEU A 191 7.57 10.20 10.98
C LEU A 191 6.24 9.85 10.33
N SER A 192 6.23 8.76 9.59
CA SER A 192 5.09 8.20 8.88
C SER A 192 4.98 6.66 9.00
N PRO A 193 5.15 6.04 10.19
CA PRO A 193 5.12 4.58 10.36
C PRO A 193 3.74 3.95 10.10
N GLY A 194 2.70 4.75 9.85
CA GLY A 194 1.35 4.27 9.54
C GLY A 194 0.55 3.88 10.79
N PHE A 195 -0.13 2.75 10.71
CA PHE A 195 -1.06 2.24 11.72
C PHE A 195 -1.05 0.70 11.71
N GLU A 196 -1.66 0.08 12.71
CA GLU A 196 -1.96 -1.36 12.73
C GLU A 196 -3.48 -1.57 12.65
N LEU A 197 -3.91 -2.71 12.12
CA LEU A 197 -5.33 -3.08 12.19
C LEU A 197 -5.68 -3.55 13.60
N PHE A 198 -6.91 -3.28 14.03
CA PHE A 198 -7.45 -3.90 15.22
C PHE A 198 -7.60 -5.41 15.02
N ASP A 199 -7.05 -6.19 15.96
CA ASP A 199 -7.26 -7.62 16.01
C ASP A 199 -8.69 -7.95 16.44
N ALA A 200 -9.50 -8.41 15.49
CA ALA A 200 -10.89 -8.77 15.76
C ALA A 200 -11.04 -10.06 16.59
N ALA A 201 -9.98 -10.86 16.79
CA ALA A 201 -10.03 -12.09 17.57
C ALA A 201 -10.34 -11.82 19.05
N VAL A 202 -10.02 -10.61 19.54
CA VAL A 202 -10.36 -10.19 20.91
C VAL A 202 -11.86 -9.93 21.11
N ARG A 203 -12.67 -10.01 20.05
CA ARG A 203 -14.13 -9.89 20.06
C ARG A 203 -14.77 -11.22 19.63
N PRO A 204 -14.68 -12.28 20.46
CA PRO A 204 -15.11 -13.63 20.10
C PRO A 204 -16.61 -13.73 19.75
N GLU A 205 -17.43 -12.82 20.27
CA GLU A 205 -18.85 -12.74 19.95
C GLU A 205 -19.15 -12.41 18.47
N LEU A 206 -18.16 -11.84 17.76
CA LEU A 206 -18.26 -11.55 16.33
C LEU A 206 -17.79 -12.71 15.44
N GLY A 207 -17.21 -13.76 16.03
CA GLY A 207 -16.89 -15.01 15.34
C GLY A 207 -15.63 -15.01 14.47
N TYR A 208 -14.83 -13.94 14.49
CA TYR A 208 -13.55 -13.90 13.75
C TYR A 208 -12.57 -14.97 14.27
N GLY A 209 -11.88 -15.65 13.36
CA GLY A 209 -10.99 -16.78 13.66
C GLY A 209 -11.72 -18.10 13.99
N ARG A 210 -13.02 -18.05 14.32
CA ARG A 210 -13.85 -19.25 14.54
C ARG A 210 -14.65 -19.64 13.31
N PHE A 211 -15.22 -18.66 12.61
CA PHE A 211 -16.06 -18.88 11.44
C PHE A 211 -15.33 -18.39 10.17
N PRO A 212 -15.04 -19.26 9.19
CA PRO A 212 -14.25 -18.86 8.02
C PRO A 212 -14.93 -17.77 7.15
N ASN A 213 -16.26 -17.65 7.23
CA ASN A 213 -17.02 -16.64 6.49
C ASN A 213 -17.12 -15.29 7.23
N VAL A 214 -16.48 -15.15 8.40
CA VAL A 214 -16.28 -13.86 9.07
C VAL A 214 -14.87 -13.39 8.74
N VAL A 215 -14.77 -12.33 7.93
CA VAL A 215 -13.49 -11.76 7.48
C VAL A 215 -13.35 -10.32 7.97
N THR A 216 -12.12 -9.81 8.03
CA THR A 216 -11.89 -8.37 8.24
C THR A 216 -12.11 -7.58 6.94
N SER A 217 -12.32 -6.28 7.05
CA SER A 217 -12.41 -5.40 5.87
C SER A 217 -11.17 -5.48 4.98
N LEU A 218 -9.95 -5.59 5.55
CA LEU A 218 -8.75 -5.73 4.73
C LEU A 218 -8.64 -7.12 4.08
N GLN A 219 -9.06 -8.20 4.75
CA GLN A 219 -9.21 -9.50 4.09
C GLN A 219 -10.19 -9.41 2.92
N PHE A 220 -11.31 -8.72 3.09
CA PHE A 220 -12.29 -8.53 2.03
C PHE A 220 -11.72 -7.76 0.83
N GLU A 221 -10.90 -6.72 1.05
CA GLU A 221 -10.13 -6.06 -0.02
C GLU A 221 -9.23 -7.04 -0.77
N ARG A 222 -8.54 -7.95 -0.05
CA ARG A 222 -7.69 -8.97 -0.67
C ARG A 222 -8.52 -9.98 -1.48
N ILE A 223 -9.73 -10.33 -1.04
CA ILE A 223 -10.64 -11.21 -1.82
C ILE A 223 -10.99 -10.56 -3.18
N LEU A 224 -11.33 -9.28 -3.17
CA LEU A 224 -11.72 -8.53 -4.38
C LEU A 224 -10.54 -8.14 -5.28
N SER A 225 -9.32 -8.14 -4.75
CA SER A 225 -8.16 -7.68 -5.49
C SER A 225 -7.74 -8.66 -6.60
N ALA A 226 -7.46 -8.14 -7.80
CA ALA A 226 -6.93 -8.95 -8.91
C ALA A 226 -5.56 -9.60 -8.64
N SER A 227 -4.79 -9.05 -7.70
CA SER A 227 -3.53 -9.64 -7.20
C SER A 227 -3.72 -10.42 -5.90
N GLY A 228 -4.97 -10.61 -5.49
CA GLY A 228 -5.36 -11.36 -4.30
C GLY A 228 -5.39 -12.87 -4.52
N PRO A 229 -5.63 -13.65 -3.46
CA PRO A 229 -5.58 -15.11 -3.49
C PRO A 229 -6.69 -15.74 -4.35
N TYR A 230 -7.75 -14.99 -4.63
CA TYR A 230 -8.88 -15.44 -5.44
C TYR A 230 -8.95 -14.71 -6.80
N GLU A 231 -7.89 -14.02 -7.21
CA GLU A 231 -7.77 -13.34 -8.52
C GLU A 231 -8.91 -12.34 -8.83
N GLY A 232 -9.52 -11.78 -7.78
CA GLY A 232 -10.65 -10.85 -7.87
C GLY A 232 -12.03 -11.51 -7.91
N HIS A 233 -12.12 -12.83 -7.74
CA HIS A 233 -13.41 -13.50 -7.60
C HIS A 233 -13.95 -13.39 -6.17
N LEU A 234 -15.15 -12.83 -6.03
CA LEU A 234 -15.83 -12.71 -4.74
C LEU A 234 -16.35 -14.08 -4.28
N VAL A 235 -15.63 -14.69 -3.33
CA VAL A 235 -15.95 -16.03 -2.83
C VAL A 235 -15.95 -16.10 -1.30
N ARG A 236 -16.73 -17.04 -0.76
CA ARG A 236 -16.71 -17.44 0.64
C ARG A 236 -15.43 -18.24 0.95
N PRO A 237 -14.61 -17.85 1.95
CA PRO A 237 -13.42 -18.61 2.32
C PRO A 237 -13.73 -20.05 2.75
N SER A 238 -14.94 -20.33 3.25
CA SER A 238 -15.28 -21.65 3.77
C SER A 238 -15.45 -22.73 2.69
N ASP A 239 -15.92 -22.35 1.49
CA ASP A 239 -16.37 -23.30 0.46
C ASP A 239 -16.18 -22.81 -0.99
N GLY A 240 -15.60 -21.63 -1.20
CA GLY A 240 -15.31 -21.07 -2.53
C GLY A 240 -16.54 -20.61 -3.30
N LYS A 241 -17.75 -20.63 -2.70
CA LYS A 241 -18.97 -20.21 -3.39
C LYS A 241 -19.14 -18.71 -3.38
N GLU A 242 -19.76 -18.20 -4.42
CA GLU A 242 -20.15 -16.79 -4.51
C GLU A 242 -21.28 -16.47 -3.50
N PRO A 243 -21.10 -15.47 -2.61
CA PRO A 243 -22.12 -15.09 -1.64
C PRO A 243 -23.28 -14.36 -2.33
N ARG A 244 -24.50 -14.53 -1.80
CA ARG A 244 -25.70 -13.78 -2.23
C ARG A 244 -26.04 -12.66 -1.26
N ARG A 245 -25.66 -12.78 0.01
CA ARG A 245 -25.94 -11.79 1.06
C ARG A 245 -24.69 -11.54 1.91
N ILE A 246 -24.24 -10.28 1.97
CA ILE A 246 -23.09 -9.87 2.78
C ILE A 246 -23.48 -8.78 3.78
N ALA A 247 -23.00 -8.92 5.02
CA ALA A 247 -23.17 -7.94 6.09
C ALA A 247 -21.84 -7.29 6.49
N TRP A 248 -21.81 -5.96 6.60
CA TRP A 248 -20.70 -5.20 7.19
C TRP A 248 -21.05 -4.72 8.59
N LEU A 249 -20.13 -4.93 9.52
CA LEU A 249 -20.27 -4.56 10.93
C LEU A 249 -19.37 -3.37 11.23
N GLN A 250 -19.96 -2.21 11.51
CA GLN A 250 -19.20 -0.99 11.77
C GLN A 250 -18.61 -0.92 13.18
N CYS A 251 -17.58 -0.08 13.32
CA CYS A 251 -16.96 0.27 14.60
C CYS A 251 -16.34 -0.92 15.36
N VAL A 252 -15.87 -1.95 14.65
CA VAL A 252 -15.19 -3.09 15.30
C VAL A 252 -13.82 -2.63 15.79
N GLY A 253 -13.63 -2.52 17.10
CA GLY A 253 -12.41 -1.96 17.67
C GLY A 253 -12.33 -0.44 17.55
N SER A 254 -13.46 0.26 17.65
CA SER A 254 -13.55 1.72 17.63
C SER A 254 -14.76 2.18 18.43
N ARG A 255 -14.66 3.36 19.07
CA ARG A 255 -15.74 3.91 19.91
C ARG A 255 -16.15 2.93 21.02
N GLU A 256 -15.15 2.32 21.66
CA GLU A 256 -15.29 1.36 22.76
C GLU A 256 -14.58 1.88 24.02
N PRO A 257 -15.21 2.78 24.80
CA PRO A 257 -14.56 3.39 25.97
C PRO A 257 -14.11 2.38 27.03
N ARG A 258 -14.89 1.29 27.22
CA ARG A 258 -14.58 0.22 28.18
C ARG A 258 -13.26 -0.49 27.87
N SER A 259 -12.87 -0.53 26.61
CA SER A 259 -11.65 -1.16 26.13
C SER A 259 -10.48 -0.17 26.01
N GLY A 260 -10.66 1.10 26.41
CA GLY A 260 -9.68 2.18 26.27
C GLY A 260 -9.62 2.80 24.86
N ILE A 261 -10.62 2.52 24.01
CA ILE A 261 -10.61 2.81 22.57
C ILE A 261 -11.68 3.86 22.29
N ASP A 262 -11.55 4.99 22.98
CA ASP A 262 -12.50 6.09 22.92
C ASP A 262 -12.18 7.06 21.79
N TYR A 263 -12.08 6.52 20.57
CA TYR A 263 -11.93 7.29 19.34
C TYR A 263 -12.58 6.55 18.16
N CYS A 264 -12.87 7.31 17.11
CA CYS A 264 -13.33 6.77 15.84
C CYS A 264 -12.15 6.57 14.90
N SER A 265 -12.11 5.47 14.15
CA SER A 265 -11.09 5.27 13.12
C SER A 265 -11.31 6.04 11.82
N ALA A 266 -12.26 6.98 11.77
CA ALA A 266 -12.55 7.93 10.70
C ALA A 266 -12.96 7.36 9.32
N VAL A 267 -12.41 6.22 8.90
CA VAL A 267 -12.52 5.69 7.53
C VAL A 267 -13.51 4.52 7.37
N CYS A 268 -13.88 3.84 8.46
CA CYS A 268 -14.65 2.59 8.42
C CYS A 268 -16.03 2.68 7.78
N CYS A 269 -16.72 3.80 7.98
CA CYS A 269 -17.98 4.06 7.31
C CYS A 269 -17.81 4.12 5.78
N MET A 270 -16.71 4.70 5.31
CA MET A 270 -16.49 4.94 3.89
C MET A 270 -15.91 3.73 3.16
N TYR A 271 -14.92 3.03 3.73
CA TYR A 271 -14.42 1.82 3.07
C TYR A 271 -15.49 0.74 3.01
N ALA A 272 -16.36 0.61 4.02
CA ALA A 272 -17.43 -0.39 3.97
C ALA A 272 -18.51 -0.03 2.94
N THR A 273 -18.83 1.27 2.81
CA THR A 273 -19.69 1.76 1.73
C THR A 273 -19.08 1.39 0.37
N LYS A 274 -17.76 1.58 0.24
CA LYS A 274 -17.02 1.22 -0.97
C LYS A 274 -16.99 -0.27 -1.22
N GLU A 275 -16.72 -1.09 -0.20
CA GLU A 275 -16.71 -2.54 -0.29
C GLU A 275 -18.09 -3.06 -0.71
N ALA A 276 -19.16 -2.52 -0.14
CA ALA A 276 -20.52 -2.88 -0.51
C ALA A 276 -20.85 -2.53 -1.98
N ILE A 277 -20.46 -1.34 -2.46
CA ILE A 277 -20.64 -0.96 -3.87
C ILE A 277 -19.85 -1.91 -4.77
N VAL A 278 -18.56 -2.08 -4.49
CA VAL A 278 -17.65 -2.87 -5.32
C VAL A 278 -18.05 -4.35 -5.32
N ALA A 279 -18.51 -4.90 -4.20
CA ALA A 279 -19.02 -6.26 -4.15
C ALA A 279 -20.22 -6.48 -5.10
N ARG A 280 -21.12 -5.50 -5.21
CA ARG A 280 -22.25 -5.53 -6.16
C ARG A 280 -21.81 -5.39 -7.63
N GLU A 281 -20.69 -4.70 -7.88
CA GLU A 281 -20.09 -4.64 -9.23
C GLU A 281 -19.53 -6.02 -9.65
N HIS A 282 -19.04 -6.81 -8.69
CA HIS A 282 -18.51 -8.15 -8.94
C HIS A 282 -19.61 -9.22 -9.06
N THR A 283 -20.64 -9.13 -8.24
CA THR A 283 -21.75 -10.10 -8.19
C THR A 283 -23.09 -9.40 -8.42
N PRO A 284 -23.64 -9.46 -9.65
CA PRO A 284 -24.97 -8.95 -9.95
C PRO A 284 -26.05 -9.60 -9.08
N GLY A 285 -26.90 -8.79 -8.47
CA GLY A 285 -27.97 -9.28 -7.58
C GLY A 285 -27.55 -9.55 -6.14
N LEU A 286 -26.28 -9.30 -5.77
CA LEU A 286 -25.82 -9.39 -4.38
C LEU A 286 -26.62 -8.45 -3.46
N GLU A 287 -27.09 -8.95 -2.33
CA GLU A 287 -27.64 -8.11 -1.25
C GLU A 287 -26.54 -7.68 -0.28
N THR A 288 -26.41 -6.39 -0.07
CA THR A 288 -25.38 -5.81 0.80
C THR A 288 -26.02 -5.00 1.91
N THR A 289 -25.67 -5.31 3.17
CA THR A 289 -26.18 -4.60 4.34
C THR A 289 -25.05 -4.06 5.20
N ILE A 290 -25.12 -2.80 5.60
CA ILE A 290 -24.20 -2.16 6.54
C ILE A 290 -24.92 -1.91 7.87
N PHE A 291 -24.43 -2.53 8.95
CA PHE A 291 -24.90 -2.35 10.32
C PHE A 291 -24.05 -1.31 11.03
N TYR A 292 -24.66 -0.21 11.47
CA TYR A 292 -23.93 0.98 11.92
C TYR A 292 -24.59 1.72 13.09
N MET A 293 -23.80 2.49 13.84
CA MET A 293 -24.32 3.42 14.86
C MET A 293 -24.66 4.79 14.27
N ASP A 294 -23.65 5.42 13.64
CA ASP A 294 -23.73 6.72 12.98
C ASP A 294 -22.88 6.67 11.71
N MET A 295 -23.38 7.23 10.61
CA MET A 295 -22.61 7.34 9.38
C MET A 295 -21.74 8.59 9.42
N ARG A 296 -20.42 8.42 9.26
CA ARG A 296 -19.44 9.52 9.26
C ARG A 296 -18.88 9.77 7.87
N ALA A 297 -19.71 10.36 7.02
CA ALA A 297 -19.38 10.71 5.64
C ALA A 297 -18.98 12.19 5.50
N TYR A 298 -17.93 12.61 6.23
CA TYR A 298 -17.61 14.04 6.44
C TYR A 298 -16.71 14.66 5.35
N GLY A 299 -15.97 13.85 4.59
CA GLY A 299 -15.04 14.31 3.55
C GLY A 299 -15.75 14.83 2.28
N LYS A 300 -14.98 15.48 1.40
CA LYS A 300 -15.51 16.03 0.14
C LYS A 300 -16.09 14.91 -0.73
N GLY A 301 -17.38 15.01 -1.03
CA GLY A 301 -18.11 14.02 -1.84
C GLY A 301 -18.53 12.76 -1.08
N PHE A 302 -18.23 12.62 0.21
CA PHE A 302 -18.51 11.41 0.97
C PHE A 302 -20.01 11.20 1.19
N GLU A 303 -20.75 12.27 1.52
CA GLU A 303 -22.21 12.21 1.66
C GLU A 303 -22.89 11.83 0.34
N GLN A 304 -22.43 12.39 -0.79
CA GLN A 304 -22.95 12.03 -2.11
C GLN A 304 -22.66 10.55 -2.43
N TYR A 305 -21.46 10.08 -2.10
CA TYR A 305 -21.07 8.69 -2.28
C TYR A 305 -21.93 7.72 -1.44
N TYR A 306 -22.19 8.07 -0.17
CA TYR A 306 -23.09 7.33 0.71
C TYR A 306 -24.53 7.32 0.18
N ARG A 307 -25.08 8.47 -0.26
CA ARG A 307 -26.41 8.54 -0.85
C ARG A 307 -26.52 7.72 -2.12
N ARG A 308 -25.52 7.78 -3.01
CA ARG A 308 -25.47 6.93 -4.21
C ARG A 308 -25.51 5.45 -3.83
N ALA A 309 -24.73 5.03 -2.84
CA ALA A 309 -24.75 3.65 -2.36
C ALA A 309 -26.15 3.23 -1.89
N LYS A 310 -26.81 4.09 -1.11
CA LYS A 310 -28.10 3.80 -0.48
C LYS A 310 -29.28 3.89 -1.47
N ASP A 311 -29.40 5.03 -2.14
CA ASP A 311 -30.61 5.44 -2.86
C ASP A 311 -30.60 4.96 -4.32
N GLU A 312 -29.42 4.85 -4.94
CA GLU A 312 -29.29 4.43 -6.35
C GLU A 312 -28.87 2.96 -6.49
N LEU A 313 -27.93 2.50 -5.65
CA LEU A 313 -27.37 1.15 -5.74
C LEU A 313 -28.03 0.14 -4.79
N GLY A 314 -28.90 0.60 -3.89
CA GLY A 314 -29.69 -0.27 -3.00
C GLY A 314 -28.90 -0.93 -1.87
N VAL A 315 -27.77 -0.37 -1.45
CA VAL A 315 -27.07 -0.81 -0.23
C VAL A 315 -27.95 -0.52 0.98
N ARG A 316 -28.29 -1.54 1.76
CA ARG A 316 -29.15 -1.39 2.93
C ARG A 316 -28.35 -0.92 4.14
N TYR A 317 -28.82 0.12 4.81
CA TYR A 317 -28.19 0.64 6.03
C TYR A 317 -29.11 0.40 7.23
N VAL A 318 -28.63 -0.32 8.23
CA VAL A 318 -29.39 -0.68 9.43
C VAL A 318 -28.74 -0.06 10.66
N ARG A 319 -29.42 0.91 11.27
CA ARG A 319 -28.92 1.58 12.47
C ARG A 319 -29.07 0.67 13.67
N CYS A 320 -27.98 0.03 14.11
CA CYS A 320 -27.94 -0.79 15.31
C CYS A 320 -26.49 -1.13 15.70
N VAL A 321 -26.34 -1.82 16.84
CA VAL A 321 -25.14 -2.56 17.18
C VAL A 321 -25.49 -4.04 17.17
N VAL A 322 -24.75 -4.84 16.41
CA VAL A 322 -24.93 -6.30 16.38
C VAL A 322 -24.34 -6.88 17.66
N SER A 323 -25.11 -7.74 18.32
CA SER A 323 -24.75 -8.30 19.62
C SER A 323 -23.92 -9.58 19.50
N GLU A 324 -24.20 -10.39 18.49
CA GLU A 324 -23.62 -11.73 18.35
C GLU A 324 -23.73 -12.20 16.90
N VAL A 325 -22.72 -12.96 16.46
CA VAL A 325 -22.71 -13.73 15.21
C VAL A 325 -22.65 -15.22 15.54
N LYS A 326 -23.53 -16.01 14.93
CA LYS A 326 -23.52 -17.48 15.02
C LYS A 326 -23.41 -18.11 13.64
N GLU A 327 -22.75 -19.26 13.54
CA GLU A 327 -22.77 -20.05 12.32
C GLU A 327 -23.98 -20.99 12.32
N VAL A 328 -24.68 -21.04 11.18
CA VAL A 328 -25.78 -21.95 10.90
C VAL A 328 -25.20 -23.30 10.48
N PRO A 329 -25.48 -24.40 11.22
CA PRO A 329 -24.99 -25.73 10.87
C PRO A 329 -25.44 -26.18 9.48
N GLY A 330 -24.56 -26.87 8.74
CA GLY A 330 -24.84 -27.41 7.41
C GLY A 330 -24.61 -26.42 6.26
N THR A 331 -25.04 -25.16 6.39
CA THR A 331 -24.83 -24.12 5.34
C THR A 331 -23.56 -23.30 5.52
N ARG A 332 -23.02 -23.26 6.75
CA ARG A 332 -21.94 -22.34 7.18
C ARG A 332 -22.29 -20.86 6.99
N ASN A 333 -23.58 -20.54 6.90
CA ASN A 333 -24.05 -19.17 6.86
C ASN A 333 -24.00 -18.56 8.26
N LEU A 334 -24.16 -17.25 8.35
CA LEU A 334 -23.95 -16.47 9.56
C LEU A 334 -25.25 -15.79 9.96
N LEU A 335 -25.76 -16.16 11.14
CA LEU A 335 -26.94 -15.57 11.75
C LEU A 335 -26.51 -14.40 12.64
N LEU A 336 -26.93 -13.18 12.28
CA LEU A 336 -26.67 -11.96 13.04
C LEU A 336 -27.86 -11.67 13.92
N ARG A 337 -27.60 -11.44 15.21
CA ARG A 337 -28.61 -10.96 16.17
C ARG A 337 -28.36 -9.50 16.49
N TYR A 338 -29.38 -8.66 16.33
CA TYR A 338 -29.29 -7.23 16.61
C TYR A 338 -30.62 -6.64 17.08
N ARG A 339 -30.57 -5.44 17.65
CA ARG A 339 -31.74 -4.69 18.10
C ARG A 339 -31.98 -3.50 17.19
N THR A 340 -33.19 -3.36 16.66
CA THR A 340 -33.56 -2.22 15.82
C THR A 340 -33.71 -0.93 16.64
N PRO A 341 -33.76 0.26 16.01
CA PRO A 341 -34.02 1.51 16.71
C PRO A 341 -35.33 1.51 17.52
N GLU A 342 -36.32 0.73 17.10
CA GLU A 342 -37.61 0.56 17.79
C GLU A 342 -37.53 -0.39 19.00
N GLY A 343 -36.35 -0.94 19.28
CA GLY A 343 -36.12 -1.84 20.43
C GLY A 343 -36.42 -3.31 20.15
N ILE A 344 -36.77 -3.68 18.92
CA ILE A 344 -37.14 -5.05 18.54
C ILE A 344 -35.89 -5.86 18.23
N PHE A 345 -35.81 -7.08 18.76
CA PHE A 345 -34.76 -8.03 18.38
C PHE A 345 -35.08 -8.64 17.01
N ARG A 346 -34.08 -8.64 16.13
CA ARG A 346 -34.15 -9.33 14.84
C ARG A 346 -32.96 -10.27 14.69
N GLU A 347 -33.21 -11.34 13.94
CA GLU A 347 -32.20 -12.27 13.48
C GLU A 347 -32.25 -12.31 11.96
N GLU A 348 -31.10 -12.22 11.32
CA GLU A 348 -30.99 -12.22 9.87
C GLU A 348 -29.75 -13.01 9.44
N GLU A 349 -29.94 -13.89 8.45
CA GLU A 349 -28.90 -14.78 7.93
C GLU A 349 -28.15 -14.16 6.75
N PHE A 350 -26.83 -14.32 6.71
CA PHE A 350 -25.94 -13.84 5.65
C PHE A 350 -24.95 -14.93 5.26
N ASP A 351 -24.48 -14.92 4.01
CA ASP A 351 -23.50 -15.90 3.54
C ASP A 351 -22.07 -15.55 3.98
N MET A 352 -21.82 -14.24 4.18
CA MET A 352 -20.54 -13.69 4.62
C MET A 352 -20.74 -12.46 5.50
N VAL A 353 -19.82 -12.26 6.43
CA VAL A 353 -19.76 -11.11 7.32
C VAL A 353 -18.38 -10.46 7.23
N VAL A 354 -18.38 -9.14 7.06
CA VAL A 354 -17.17 -8.31 7.01
C VAL A 354 -17.10 -7.43 8.25
N LEU A 355 -16.02 -7.56 9.01
CA LEU A 355 -15.73 -6.74 10.18
C LEU A 355 -15.00 -5.48 9.75
N SER A 356 -15.66 -4.32 9.87
CA SER A 356 -15.03 -3.03 9.63
C SER A 356 -14.11 -2.69 10.81
N VAL A 357 -12.91 -3.27 10.79
CA VAL A 357 -11.89 -3.15 11.85
C VAL A 357 -11.25 -1.76 11.90
N GLY A 358 -11.09 -1.23 13.11
CA GLY A 358 -10.49 0.08 13.36
C GLY A 358 -8.97 0.11 13.18
N MET A 359 -8.43 1.32 13.10
CA MET A 359 -7.00 1.63 13.08
C MET A 359 -6.45 1.78 14.51
N ARG A 360 -5.23 1.28 14.73
CA ARG A 360 -4.43 1.37 15.95
C ARG A 360 -3.13 2.11 15.71
N PRO A 361 -2.48 2.65 16.76
CA PRO A 361 -1.09 3.08 16.66
C PRO A 361 -0.22 2.00 16.00
N ALA A 362 0.73 2.42 15.18
CA ALA A 362 1.66 1.50 14.53
C ALA A 362 2.39 0.61 15.55
N ARG A 363 2.69 -0.64 15.18
CA ARG A 363 3.57 -1.49 15.97
C ARG A 363 4.91 -0.80 16.14
N GLY A 364 5.49 -0.83 17.34
CA GLY A 364 6.75 -0.14 17.60
C GLY A 364 6.62 1.38 17.77
N ALA A 365 5.41 1.95 17.76
CA ALA A 365 5.22 3.41 17.85
C ALA A 365 5.79 4.00 19.15
N ARG A 366 5.69 3.28 20.28
CA ARG A 366 6.20 3.74 21.57
C ARG A 366 7.72 3.70 21.62
N GLU A 367 8.30 2.65 21.09
CA GLU A 367 9.74 2.41 20.97
C GLU A 367 10.36 3.47 20.05
N LEU A 368 9.75 3.70 18.88
CA LEU A 368 10.15 4.75 17.95
C LEU A 368 10.05 6.15 18.60
N ALA A 369 8.93 6.45 19.24
CA ALA A 369 8.74 7.73 19.92
C ALA A 369 9.77 7.95 21.03
N ALA A 370 10.08 6.92 21.81
CA ALA A 370 11.12 6.97 22.84
C ALA A 370 12.52 7.19 22.24
N ALA A 371 12.89 6.44 21.20
CA ALA A 371 14.18 6.58 20.51
C ALA A 371 14.38 7.98 19.90
N LEU A 372 13.31 8.61 19.43
CA LEU A 372 13.36 9.94 18.82
C LEU A 372 13.00 11.07 19.80
N GLY A 373 12.66 10.79 21.05
CA GLY A 373 12.26 11.81 22.03
C GLY A 373 11.00 12.59 21.61
N VAL A 374 10.03 11.91 20.99
CA VAL A 374 8.73 12.46 20.59
C VAL A 374 7.65 12.01 21.56
N GLU A 375 6.74 12.89 21.93
CA GLU A 375 5.62 12.58 22.81
C GLU A 375 4.45 11.94 22.04
N LEU A 376 3.82 10.96 22.67
CA LEU A 376 2.57 10.35 22.20
C LEU A 376 1.39 10.84 23.03
N ASN A 377 0.21 10.88 22.43
CA ASN A 377 -1.03 11.14 23.15
C ASN A 377 -1.46 9.90 23.96
N ARG A 378 -2.52 10.03 24.76
CA ARG A 378 -3.05 8.96 25.62
C ARG A 378 -3.43 7.66 24.89
N PHE A 379 -3.67 7.74 23.58
CA PHE A 379 -4.04 6.59 22.75
C PHE A 379 -2.84 5.95 22.04
N GLY A 380 -1.64 6.54 22.13
CA GLY A 380 -0.42 6.05 21.50
C GLY A 380 -0.14 6.60 20.10
N PHE A 381 -0.92 7.56 19.61
CA PHE A 381 -0.60 8.29 18.38
C PHE A 381 0.33 9.47 18.68
N CYS A 382 1.04 9.98 17.67
CA CYS A 382 1.90 11.16 17.82
C CYS A 382 1.13 12.35 18.40
N ARG A 383 1.68 12.98 19.44
CA ARG A 383 1.16 14.26 19.92
C ARG A 383 1.64 15.37 18.98
N ASN A 384 0.71 16.06 18.34
CA ASN A 384 0.99 17.19 17.46
C ASN A 384 0.67 18.53 18.12
N ASP A 385 1.22 19.60 17.53
CA ASP A 385 0.86 20.97 17.90
C ASP A 385 -0.54 21.33 17.34
N PRO A 386 -1.46 21.90 18.15
CA PRO A 386 -2.81 22.25 17.70
C PRO A 386 -2.87 23.25 16.53
N PHE A 387 -1.87 24.13 16.40
CA PHE A 387 -1.79 25.13 15.33
C PHE A 387 -0.88 24.68 14.18
N ASN A 388 -0.06 23.66 14.39
CA ASN A 388 0.74 23.02 13.37
C ASN A 388 0.60 21.48 13.44
N PRO A 389 -0.39 20.91 12.72
CA PRO A 389 -0.78 19.51 12.90
C PRO A 389 0.27 18.48 12.46
N VAL A 390 1.33 18.92 11.78
CA VAL A 390 2.46 18.08 11.35
C VAL A 390 3.70 18.25 12.22
N ALA A 391 3.73 19.23 13.12
CA ALA A 391 4.84 19.40 14.06
C ALA A 391 4.69 18.45 15.25
N THR A 392 5.79 17.82 15.63
CA THR A 392 5.85 16.98 16.85
C THR A 392 6.27 17.81 18.06
N SER A 393 6.36 17.17 19.24
CA SER A 393 6.92 17.79 20.44
C SER A 393 8.42 18.12 20.35
N ARG A 394 9.15 17.55 19.38
CA ARG A 394 10.59 17.77 19.22
C ARG A 394 10.85 18.61 17.96
N PRO A 395 11.46 19.80 18.09
CA PRO A 395 11.85 20.61 16.95
C PRO A 395 12.67 19.82 15.92
N GLY A 396 12.49 20.11 14.63
CA GLY A 396 13.17 19.42 13.54
C GLY A 396 12.61 18.03 13.20
N ILE A 397 11.67 17.52 13.99
CA ILE A 397 10.94 16.27 13.73
C ILE A 397 9.48 16.60 13.45
N PHE A 398 8.99 16.10 12.32
CA PHE A 398 7.62 16.24 11.86
C PHE A 398 6.94 14.87 11.78
N ALA A 399 5.62 14.83 11.79
CA ALA A 399 4.84 13.60 11.65
C ALA A 399 3.73 13.79 10.62
N GLY A 400 3.37 12.73 9.92
CA GLY A 400 2.31 12.75 8.92
C GLY A 400 1.52 11.45 8.86
N GLY A 401 0.27 11.54 8.40
CA GLY A 401 -0.57 10.39 8.12
C GLY A 401 -1.11 9.72 9.38
N ALA A 402 -1.36 8.41 9.28
CA ALA A 402 -2.05 7.67 10.33
C ALA A 402 -1.30 7.59 11.67
N PHE A 403 -0.01 7.95 11.70
CA PHE A 403 0.76 8.05 12.94
C PHE A 403 0.28 9.17 13.86
N ALA A 404 -0.26 10.26 13.30
CA ALA A 404 -0.88 11.34 14.07
C ALA A 404 -2.34 11.05 14.46
N GLY A 405 -2.94 9.99 13.91
CA GLY A 405 -4.31 9.57 14.19
C GLY A 405 -5.02 9.02 12.96
N PRO A 406 -6.13 8.27 13.14
CA PRO A 406 -6.86 7.65 12.03
C PRO A 406 -7.39 8.67 11.02
N LYS A 407 -7.16 8.43 9.73
CA LYS A 407 -7.57 9.30 8.62
C LYS A 407 -7.52 8.58 7.28
N ASP A 408 -8.12 9.18 6.26
CA ASP A 408 -8.13 8.65 4.90
C ASP A 408 -6.87 9.01 4.09
N ILE A 409 -6.82 8.51 2.85
CA ILE A 409 -5.70 8.71 1.93
C ILE A 409 -5.53 10.21 1.55
N PRO A 410 -6.58 10.93 1.11
CA PRO A 410 -6.46 12.37 0.83
C PRO A 410 -5.89 13.20 1.98
N GLU A 411 -6.44 13.06 3.19
CA GLU A 411 -5.95 13.77 4.38
C GLU A 411 -4.49 13.40 4.68
N THR A 412 -4.14 12.12 4.55
CA THR A 412 -2.76 11.62 4.72
C THR A 412 -1.78 12.24 3.72
N VAL A 413 -2.16 12.36 2.45
CA VAL A 413 -1.33 12.95 1.40
C VAL A 413 -1.16 14.46 1.66
N THR A 414 -2.23 15.16 2.07
CA THR A 414 -2.16 16.57 2.42
C THR A 414 -1.22 16.83 3.61
N GLU A 415 -1.31 16.06 4.68
CA GLU A 415 -0.39 16.17 5.82
C GLU A 415 1.06 15.85 5.43
N ALA A 416 1.27 14.84 4.57
CA ALA A 416 2.61 14.50 4.10
C ALA A 416 3.28 15.65 3.34
N SER A 417 2.56 16.31 2.44
CA SER A 417 3.05 17.50 1.73
C SER A 417 3.24 18.69 2.66
N ALA A 418 2.38 18.86 3.67
CA ALA A 418 2.54 19.91 4.68
C ALA A 418 3.80 19.70 5.54
N ALA A 419 4.10 18.45 5.92
CA ALA A 419 5.33 18.09 6.63
C ALA A 419 6.56 18.38 5.76
N ALA A 420 6.54 17.98 4.48
CA ALA A 420 7.59 18.29 3.52
C ALA A 420 7.81 19.81 3.34
N GLY A 421 6.73 20.59 3.30
CA GLY A 421 6.79 22.06 3.26
C GLY A 421 7.42 22.67 4.51
N CYS A 422 7.07 22.17 5.70
CA CYS A 422 7.68 22.61 6.95
C CYS A 422 9.18 22.31 7.00
N VAL A 423 9.59 21.11 6.58
CA VAL A 423 11.01 20.73 6.46
C VAL A 423 11.72 21.61 5.43
N SER A 424 11.11 21.84 4.27
CA SER A 424 11.68 22.67 3.21
C SER A 424 11.93 24.11 3.67
N ARG A 425 11.07 24.65 4.53
CA ARG A 425 11.25 25.96 5.17
C ARG A 425 12.43 25.92 6.14
N LEU A 426 12.47 24.91 7.02
CA LEU A 426 13.53 24.74 8.02
C LEU A 426 14.92 24.62 7.38
N LEU A 427 15.03 23.85 6.30
CA LEU A 427 16.30 23.54 5.63
C LEU A 427 16.53 24.38 4.37
N SER A 428 15.83 25.49 4.19
CA SER A 428 15.87 26.30 2.97
C SER A 428 17.28 26.71 2.55
N ALA A 429 18.17 27.03 3.50
CA ALA A 429 19.56 27.39 3.24
C ALA A 429 20.44 26.22 2.74
N ALA A 430 20.01 24.98 2.93
CA ALA A 430 20.73 23.77 2.54
C ALA A 430 20.17 23.10 1.28
N ARG A 431 19.18 23.72 0.62
CA ARG A 431 18.57 23.18 -0.60
C ARG A 431 19.62 22.98 -1.68
N GLY A 432 19.64 21.80 -2.29
CA GLY A 432 20.55 21.44 -3.36
C GLY A 432 21.98 21.10 -2.92
N SER A 433 22.28 21.13 -1.62
CA SER A 433 23.65 20.88 -1.13
C SER A 433 24.08 19.41 -1.20
N GLU A 434 23.13 18.48 -1.18
CA GLU A 434 23.36 17.03 -1.16
C GLU A 434 22.63 16.28 -2.30
N THR A 435 21.95 16.99 -3.20
CA THR A 435 21.28 16.37 -4.35
C THR A 435 22.23 16.16 -5.53
N ARG A 436 21.79 15.28 -6.44
CA ARG A 436 22.40 15.05 -7.75
C ARG A 436 21.41 15.48 -8.81
N VAL A 437 21.91 15.71 -10.02
CA VAL A 437 21.07 15.93 -11.21
C VAL A 437 20.99 14.62 -11.99
N LYS A 438 19.78 14.23 -12.40
CA LYS A 438 19.59 13.04 -13.25
C LYS A 438 20.10 13.33 -14.66
N GLU A 439 21.06 12.54 -15.12
CA GLU A 439 21.56 12.56 -16.49
C GLU A 439 20.80 11.53 -17.34
N TYR A 440 20.35 11.94 -18.53
CA TYR A 440 19.68 11.08 -19.50
C TYR A 440 20.63 10.75 -20.65
N PRO A 441 20.51 9.56 -21.28
CA PRO A 441 21.20 9.30 -22.53
C PRO A 441 20.78 10.31 -23.61
N PRO A 442 21.66 10.63 -24.58
CA PRO A 442 21.34 11.56 -25.65
C PRO A 442 20.20 11.03 -26.51
N GLU A 443 19.27 11.91 -26.87
CA GLU A 443 18.11 11.53 -27.68
C GLU A 443 18.51 11.06 -29.07
N ARG A 444 17.96 9.92 -29.52
CA ARG A 444 18.25 9.40 -30.86
C ARG A 444 17.44 10.14 -31.92
N PRO A 445 18.08 10.69 -32.99
CA PRO A 445 17.35 11.36 -34.06
C PRO A 445 16.63 10.35 -34.97
N VAL A 446 15.32 10.21 -34.80
CA VAL A 446 14.50 9.20 -35.52
C VAL A 446 13.69 9.75 -36.71
N HIS A 447 13.87 11.02 -37.08
CA HIS A 447 13.05 11.70 -38.10
C HIS A 447 13.26 11.17 -39.53
N LYS A 448 14.38 10.51 -39.82
CA LYS A 448 14.69 9.88 -41.13
C LYS A 448 14.47 8.37 -41.15
N GLU A 449 14.04 7.77 -40.05
CA GLU A 449 13.84 6.33 -39.95
C GLU A 449 12.39 5.97 -40.34
N PRO A 450 12.15 4.83 -41.02
CA PRO A 450 10.80 4.33 -41.19
C PRO A 450 10.17 4.06 -39.81
N PRO A 451 8.84 4.24 -39.64
CA PRO A 451 8.21 3.97 -38.36
C PRO A 451 8.45 2.52 -37.91
N ARG A 452 8.81 2.39 -36.64
CA ARG A 452 9.01 1.12 -35.94
C ARG A 452 8.27 1.23 -34.62
N VAL A 453 7.00 0.83 -34.66
CA VAL A 453 6.04 1.03 -33.57
C VAL A 453 6.09 -0.17 -32.63
N GLY A 454 6.22 0.09 -31.33
CA GLY A 454 5.93 -0.88 -30.28
C GLY A 454 4.60 -0.57 -29.60
N VAL A 455 3.73 -1.58 -29.48
CA VAL A 455 2.44 -1.46 -28.80
C VAL A 455 2.46 -2.26 -27.51
N PHE A 456 2.17 -1.62 -26.39
CA PHE A 456 2.13 -2.24 -25.07
C PHE A 456 0.74 -2.06 -24.48
N VAL A 457 0.03 -3.17 -24.24
CA VAL A 457 -1.36 -3.14 -23.76
C VAL A 457 -1.42 -3.60 -22.30
N CYS A 458 -2.09 -2.83 -21.44
CA CYS A 458 -2.26 -3.18 -20.03
C CYS A 458 -3.54 -4.00 -19.83
N HIS A 459 -3.46 -5.12 -19.11
CA HIS A 459 -4.63 -5.96 -18.79
C HIS A 459 -5.33 -5.57 -17.48
N CYS A 460 -4.59 -5.21 -16.44
CA CYS A 460 -5.09 -4.73 -15.15
C CYS A 460 -6.26 -5.55 -14.54
N GLY A 461 -6.21 -6.88 -14.65
CA GLY A 461 -7.27 -7.78 -14.13
C GLY A 461 -8.65 -7.44 -14.71
N ILE A 462 -9.67 -7.37 -13.84
CA ILE A 462 -11.04 -6.98 -14.24
C ILE A 462 -11.17 -5.50 -14.60
N ASN A 463 -10.25 -4.62 -14.21
CA ASN A 463 -10.41 -3.17 -14.43
C ASN A 463 -10.35 -2.79 -15.92
N ILE A 464 -9.56 -3.51 -16.72
CA ILE A 464 -9.51 -3.36 -18.18
C ILE A 464 -10.02 -4.64 -18.84
N GLY A 465 -9.59 -5.81 -18.37
CA GLY A 465 -9.93 -7.11 -18.96
C GLY A 465 -11.42 -7.46 -18.95
N SER A 466 -12.25 -6.85 -18.09
CA SER A 466 -13.71 -7.06 -18.12
C SER A 466 -14.42 -6.29 -19.24
N VAL A 467 -13.81 -5.21 -19.74
CA VAL A 467 -14.38 -4.32 -20.77
C VAL A 467 -13.73 -4.54 -22.13
N VAL A 468 -12.43 -4.82 -22.14
CA VAL A 468 -11.62 -4.94 -23.35
C VAL A 468 -11.04 -6.36 -23.43
N ARG A 469 -11.19 -7.00 -24.59
CA ARG A 469 -10.55 -8.30 -24.88
C ARG A 469 -9.09 -8.09 -25.21
N VAL A 470 -8.26 -7.93 -24.18
CA VAL A 470 -6.84 -7.52 -24.28
C VAL A 470 -6.02 -8.42 -25.22
N PRO A 471 -6.13 -9.77 -25.19
CA PRO A 471 -5.39 -10.63 -26.12
C PRO A 471 -5.74 -10.36 -27.59
N GLU A 472 -7.02 -10.09 -27.88
CA GLU A 472 -7.48 -9.76 -29.24
C GLU A 472 -6.95 -8.39 -29.70
N VAL A 473 -6.87 -7.41 -28.80
CA VAL A 473 -6.29 -6.09 -29.10
C VAL A 473 -4.80 -6.20 -29.42
N VAL A 474 -4.05 -7.01 -28.66
CA VAL A 474 -2.63 -7.27 -28.94
C VAL A 474 -2.47 -7.96 -30.29
N GLU A 475 -3.30 -8.95 -30.58
CA GLU A 475 -3.23 -9.68 -31.85
C GLU A 475 -3.59 -8.79 -33.04
N TYR A 476 -4.63 -7.97 -32.91
CA TYR A 476 -4.96 -6.95 -33.90
C TYR A 476 -3.79 -5.97 -34.12
N ALA A 477 -3.16 -5.50 -33.04
CA ALA A 477 -2.06 -4.55 -33.12
C ALA A 477 -0.84 -5.09 -33.90
N LYS A 478 -0.56 -6.40 -33.82
CA LYS A 478 0.53 -7.04 -34.58
C LYS A 478 0.36 -6.92 -36.11
N HIS A 479 -0.88 -6.80 -36.58
CA HIS A 479 -1.19 -6.72 -38.01
C HIS A 479 -1.25 -5.28 -38.54
N LEU A 480 -1.11 -4.28 -37.66
CA LEU A 480 -1.12 -2.87 -38.08
C LEU A 480 0.19 -2.49 -38.80
N PRO A 481 0.13 -1.58 -39.79
CA PRO A 481 1.32 -1.09 -40.48
C PRO A 481 2.38 -0.58 -39.51
N TRP A 482 3.63 -0.96 -39.75
CA TRP A 482 4.81 -0.50 -39.00
C TRP A 482 4.93 -0.97 -37.55
N VAL A 483 3.98 -1.77 -37.04
CA VAL A 483 4.10 -2.39 -35.72
C VAL A 483 5.07 -3.56 -35.80
N VAL A 484 6.20 -3.43 -35.09
CA VAL A 484 7.27 -4.45 -35.06
C VAL A 484 7.29 -5.24 -33.75
N HIS A 485 6.50 -4.81 -32.77
CA HIS A 485 6.34 -5.47 -31.47
C HIS A 485 4.98 -5.13 -30.87
N ALA A 486 4.24 -6.13 -30.41
CA ALA A 486 3.04 -5.93 -29.59
C ALA A 486 3.00 -6.98 -28.48
N GLN A 487 2.71 -6.56 -27.24
CA GLN A 487 2.56 -7.46 -26.11
C GLN A 487 1.63 -6.87 -25.05
N GLU A 488 1.02 -7.75 -24.25
CA GLU A 488 0.33 -7.35 -23.03
C GLU A 488 1.20 -7.43 -21.78
N PHE A 489 0.78 -6.69 -20.76
CA PHE A 489 1.28 -6.78 -19.40
C PHE A 489 0.11 -6.82 -18.43
N LEU A 490 0.20 -7.63 -17.38
CA LEU A 490 -0.81 -7.60 -16.32
C LEU A 490 -0.87 -6.18 -15.70
N PHE A 491 0.29 -5.58 -15.43
CA PHE A 491 0.40 -4.20 -14.94
C PHE A 491 1.52 -3.46 -15.67
N ALA A 492 1.21 -2.75 -16.76
CA ALA A 492 2.20 -2.03 -17.55
C ALA A 492 2.98 -0.95 -16.76
N CYS A 493 2.39 -0.43 -15.68
CA CYS A 493 3.00 0.58 -14.80
C CYS A 493 3.90 0.00 -13.69
N ALA A 494 4.00 -1.33 -13.57
CA ALA A 494 4.89 -1.96 -12.60
C ALA A 494 6.36 -1.83 -13.02
N GLN A 495 7.27 -1.70 -12.06
CA GLN A 495 8.69 -1.38 -12.31
C GLN A 495 9.39 -2.38 -13.25
N ASP A 496 9.08 -3.67 -13.11
CA ASP A 496 9.58 -4.73 -13.98
C ASP A 496 9.09 -4.59 -15.42
N SER A 497 7.82 -4.20 -15.58
CA SER A 497 7.21 -3.93 -16.88
C SER A 497 7.83 -2.69 -17.53
N LEU A 498 8.05 -1.61 -16.76
CA LEU A 498 8.76 -0.41 -17.24
C LEU A 498 10.18 -0.73 -17.72
N GLU A 499 10.95 -1.50 -16.94
CA GLU A 499 12.30 -1.91 -17.33
C GLU A 499 12.28 -2.81 -18.58
N LYS A 500 11.30 -3.71 -18.68
CA LYS A 500 11.13 -4.57 -19.86
C LYS A 500 10.74 -3.76 -21.09
N ILE A 501 9.85 -2.77 -20.95
CA ILE A 501 9.51 -1.81 -22.03
C ILE A 501 10.77 -1.09 -22.49
N ARG A 502 11.58 -0.53 -21.56
CA ARG A 502 12.85 0.13 -21.89
C ARG A 502 13.78 -0.77 -22.70
N LYS A 503 14.00 -2.00 -22.24
CA LYS A 503 14.84 -2.99 -22.93
C LYS A 503 14.31 -3.31 -24.33
N ILE A 504 12.99 -3.41 -24.50
CA ILE A 504 12.37 -3.68 -25.80
C ILE A 504 12.56 -2.49 -26.75
N ILE A 505 12.38 -1.25 -26.26
CA ILE A 505 12.61 -0.03 -27.05
C ILE A 505 14.02 -0.04 -27.63
N VAL A 506 15.03 -0.28 -26.79
CA VAL A 506 16.44 -0.32 -27.21
C VAL A 506 16.71 -1.51 -28.14
N ASN A 507 16.37 -2.73 -27.71
CA ASN A 507 16.72 -3.96 -28.44
C ASN A 507 16.03 -4.08 -29.80
N ARG A 508 14.77 -3.65 -29.90
CA ARG A 508 14.00 -3.68 -31.15
C ARG A 508 14.18 -2.41 -31.97
N LYS A 509 14.96 -1.43 -31.49
CA LYS A 509 15.16 -0.11 -32.11
C LYS A 509 13.81 0.54 -32.44
N LEU A 510 12.91 0.56 -31.46
CA LEU A 510 11.62 1.24 -31.62
C LEU A 510 11.86 2.73 -31.74
N ASN A 511 11.05 3.40 -32.56
CA ASN A 511 11.08 4.86 -32.70
C ASN A 511 9.71 5.52 -32.52
N ARG A 512 8.65 4.71 -32.31
CA ARG A 512 7.32 5.13 -31.89
C ARG A 512 6.83 4.12 -30.85
N VAL A 513 6.22 4.61 -29.78
CA VAL A 513 5.71 3.77 -28.70
C VAL A 513 4.27 4.13 -28.43
N VAL A 514 3.40 3.13 -28.41
CA VAL A 514 1.99 3.25 -28.02
C VAL A 514 1.82 2.43 -26.75
N VAL A 515 1.36 3.06 -25.69
CA VAL A 515 0.98 2.37 -24.45
C VAL A 515 -0.51 2.51 -24.27
N ALA A 516 -1.24 1.41 -24.46
CA ALA A 516 -2.66 1.31 -24.18
C ALA A 516 -2.83 0.92 -22.71
N SER A 517 -2.90 1.94 -21.85
CA SER A 517 -3.07 1.78 -20.41
C SER A 517 -4.25 2.63 -19.90
N CYS A 518 -4.38 2.74 -18.58
CA CYS A 518 -5.40 3.56 -17.94
C CYS A 518 -5.11 5.08 -18.09
N THR A 519 -5.44 5.89 -17.09
CA THR A 519 -5.46 7.36 -17.20
C THR A 519 -4.11 7.98 -17.62
N PRO A 520 -4.06 8.77 -18.72
CA PRO A 520 -2.84 9.43 -19.17
C PRO A 520 -2.36 10.50 -18.19
N ARG A 521 -3.25 11.10 -17.40
CA ARG A 521 -2.90 12.10 -16.39
C ARG A 521 -1.92 11.55 -15.35
N THR A 522 -2.08 10.29 -14.96
CA THR A 522 -1.25 9.65 -13.94
C THR A 522 -0.06 8.91 -14.55
N HIS A 523 -0.22 8.30 -15.72
CA HIS A 523 0.77 7.36 -16.25
C HIS A 523 1.62 7.91 -17.40
N ALA A 524 1.19 8.95 -18.11
CA ALA A 524 1.98 9.49 -19.23
C ALA A 524 3.39 9.95 -18.80
N PRO A 525 3.57 10.68 -17.67
CA PRO A 525 4.92 11.08 -17.24
C PRO A 525 5.83 9.89 -16.95
N LEU A 526 5.29 8.82 -16.35
CA LEU A 526 6.02 7.59 -16.05
C LEU A 526 6.57 6.94 -17.33
N PHE A 527 5.71 6.73 -18.34
CA PHE A 527 6.13 6.14 -19.60
C PHE A 527 7.07 7.08 -20.38
N GLN A 528 6.83 8.40 -20.36
CA GLN A 528 7.73 9.38 -20.97
C GLN A 528 9.12 9.35 -20.34
N ASN A 529 9.23 9.19 -19.01
CA ASN A 529 10.53 9.02 -18.37
C ASN A 529 11.24 7.73 -18.85
N VAL A 530 10.51 6.62 -19.02
CA VAL A 530 11.07 5.38 -19.60
C VAL A 530 11.60 5.60 -21.03
N LEU A 531 10.89 6.40 -21.84
CA LEU A 531 11.36 6.79 -23.18
C LEU A 531 12.66 7.61 -23.11
N ARG A 532 12.73 8.61 -22.22
CA ARG A 532 13.95 9.42 -22.03
C ARG A 532 15.14 8.60 -21.54
N GLU A 533 14.90 7.58 -20.71
CA GLU A 533 15.92 6.64 -20.26
C GLU A 533 16.36 5.65 -21.34
N ALA A 534 15.57 5.47 -22.40
CA ALA A 534 15.91 4.58 -23.52
C ALA A 534 16.78 5.27 -24.59
N GLY A 535 16.75 6.60 -24.66
CA GLY A 535 17.47 7.40 -25.67
C GLY A 535 16.65 7.65 -26.93
#